data_AF-A0A260X319-F1
#
_entry.id   AF-A0A260X319-F1
#
_cell.length_a   1.000
_cell.length_b   1.000
_cell.length_c   1.000
_cell.angle_alpha   90.00
_cell.angle_beta   90.00
_cell.angle_gamma   90.00
#
_symmetry.space_group_name_H-M   'P 1'
#
loop_
_entity.id
_entity.type
_entity.pdbx_description
1 polymer ?
#
loop_
_entity_poly.entity_id
_entity_poly.type
_entity_poly.pdbx_seq_one_letter_code
_entity_poly.pdbx_strand_id
1 'polypeptide(L)'
;MLAGMPMPSWQDQPAHREYQQALRDLRIALPRWWPTRVHADVVGGDLDTGAVVLHLPFDGNPYLARLPLRGPSGGNTDTTLAELDRTHTCREWTQDDWRYIVFSRTPLTDTDFRCIRMSMNAAPRTSPRAAVFDPTDKALFETQRQRVDWQLLQNGVVHRYDTRFALDTAAGHLAGLGYIIHLVDAATWTNLDDMHTALAAALSFPAYYGRNLDALDDVLRDVAEYHYGSDPDTTGTVLAVAGFDRLLHLDRTTAIAVLDIIAQRAATAALFGHPMLCLIDSTADGLGSVGGAPVLRQTVSEYPPDPPEPFDESTIVEFRFQIFATPIEAEQYAVRMRGLVEPVLAEVGHYQFRPPLLTSVSEGQNDERHSSSGRQRKDGQHLYDIDFAVRGHGDRHVLGDTVFDRVSDADIGFEQMYTSYFSGKYLPDALDRYPLLDLENPEQPR
;
A
#
# COMPACT_ATOMS: atom_id res chain seq x y z
N MET A 1 -32.58 14.02 -41.45
CA MET A 1 -32.69 15.16 -40.52
C MET A 1 -32.85 14.59 -39.12
N LEU A 2 -31.74 14.50 -38.39
CA LEU A 2 -31.70 14.21 -36.96
C LEU A 2 -31.42 15.54 -36.28
N ALA A 3 -32.38 16.07 -35.53
CA ALA A 3 -32.21 17.25 -34.69
C ALA A 3 -32.28 16.77 -33.23
N GLY A 4 -31.16 16.95 -32.51
CA GLY A 4 -31.00 16.55 -31.12
C GLY A 4 -31.94 17.32 -30.19
N MET A 5 -32.48 16.59 -29.21
CA MET A 5 -33.18 17.19 -28.07
C MET A 5 -32.15 17.66 -27.03
N PRO A 6 -32.38 18.82 -26.39
CA PRO A 6 -31.50 19.31 -25.33
C PRO A 6 -31.66 18.46 -24.08
N MET A 7 -30.52 18.01 -23.53
CA MET A 7 -30.42 17.46 -22.19
C MET A 7 -30.86 18.51 -21.14
N PRO A 8 -31.48 18.11 -20.01
CA PRO A 8 -31.87 19.07 -18.98
C PRO A 8 -30.62 19.74 -18.36
N SER A 9 -30.73 21.03 -18.06
CA SER A 9 -29.63 21.96 -17.74
C SER A 9 -29.13 21.91 -16.28
N TRP A 10 -28.71 20.74 -15.79
CA TRP A 10 -28.15 20.56 -14.43
C TRP A 10 -26.68 20.11 -14.41
N GLN A 11 -26.02 20.04 -15.57
CA GLN A 11 -24.63 19.60 -15.69
C GLN A 11 -23.57 20.71 -15.70
N ASP A 12 -23.93 21.98 -15.57
CA ASP A 12 -22.95 23.08 -15.53
C ASP A 12 -23.06 23.91 -14.25
N GLN A 13 -22.39 23.48 -13.17
CA GLN A 13 -21.90 24.38 -12.12
C GLN A 13 -20.84 23.73 -11.20
N PRO A 14 -19.66 24.37 -10.99
CA PRO A 14 -18.59 23.91 -10.07
C PRO A 14 -18.95 23.84 -8.58
N ALA A 15 -20.17 24.23 -8.18
CA ALA A 15 -20.62 24.22 -6.77
C ALA A 15 -21.03 22.83 -6.23
N HIS A 16 -21.00 21.78 -7.06
CA HIS A 16 -21.63 20.49 -6.73
C HIS A 16 -20.68 19.40 -6.21
N ARG A 17 -19.36 19.48 -6.43
CA ARG A 17 -18.42 18.43 -5.98
C ARG A 17 -18.24 18.40 -4.47
N GLU A 18 -18.07 19.55 -3.84
CA GLU A 18 -17.89 19.64 -2.38
C GLU A 18 -19.17 19.21 -1.65
N TYR A 19 -20.33 19.57 -2.18
CA TYR A 19 -21.64 19.14 -1.65
C TYR A 19 -21.86 17.62 -1.82
N GLN A 20 -21.54 17.06 -3.00
CA GLN A 20 -21.59 15.62 -3.22
C GLN A 20 -20.57 14.86 -2.36
N GLN A 21 -19.38 15.44 -2.16
CA GLN A 21 -18.36 14.85 -1.31
C GLN A 21 -18.82 14.85 0.16
N ALA A 22 -19.36 15.97 0.66
CA ALA A 22 -19.92 16.05 2.00
C ALA A 22 -21.08 15.05 2.23
N LEU A 23 -21.93 14.83 1.22
CA LEU A 23 -22.98 13.80 1.28
C LEU A 23 -22.40 12.38 1.29
N ARG A 24 -21.30 12.12 0.55
CA ARG A 24 -20.58 10.84 0.61
C ARG A 24 -19.96 10.61 1.99
N ASP A 25 -19.48 11.67 2.62
CA ASP A 25 -18.83 11.62 3.94
C ASP A 25 -19.82 11.32 5.09
N LEU A 26 -21.14 11.34 4.84
CA LEU A 26 -22.16 10.88 5.80
C LEU A 26 -22.13 9.36 6.08
N ARG A 27 -21.22 8.61 5.42
CA ARG A 27 -20.95 7.16 5.63
C ARG A 27 -22.22 6.32 5.74
N ILE A 28 -23.11 6.46 4.77
CA ILE A 28 -24.37 5.71 4.72
C ILE A 28 -24.08 4.22 4.53
N ALA A 29 -24.73 3.37 5.32
CA ALA A 29 -24.64 1.92 5.15
C ALA A 29 -25.13 1.52 3.76
N LEU A 30 -24.26 0.86 2.99
CA LEU A 30 -24.62 0.30 1.68
C LEU A 30 -25.03 -1.17 1.82
N PRO A 31 -26.00 -1.64 1.02
CA PRO A 31 -26.43 -3.03 1.04
C PRO A 31 -25.33 -3.92 0.45
N ARG A 32 -24.86 -4.88 1.25
CA ARG A 32 -23.77 -5.81 0.88
C ARG A 32 -24.26 -7.07 0.14
N TRP A 33 -25.57 -7.20 -0.06
CA TRP A 33 -26.17 -8.36 -0.72
C TRP A 33 -25.87 -8.43 -2.24
N TRP A 34 -25.53 -7.31 -2.87
CA TRP A 34 -25.10 -7.32 -4.27
C TRP A 34 -23.64 -7.78 -4.40
N PRO A 35 -23.34 -8.69 -5.36
CA PRO A 35 -22.11 -9.51 -5.35
C PRO A 35 -20.80 -8.79 -5.71
N THR A 36 -20.81 -7.51 -6.08
CA THR A 36 -19.59 -6.73 -6.38
C THR A 36 -19.54 -5.44 -5.56
N ARG A 37 -18.34 -4.85 -5.37
CA ARG A 37 -18.16 -3.59 -4.62
C ARG A 37 -19.16 -2.56 -5.13
N VAL A 38 -20.08 -2.15 -4.27
CA VAL A 38 -21.15 -1.22 -4.62
C VAL A 38 -20.52 0.17 -4.84
N HIS A 39 -20.25 0.52 -6.09
CA HIS A 39 -19.97 1.91 -6.45
C HIS A 39 -21.29 2.68 -6.36
N ALA A 40 -21.54 3.38 -5.26
CA ALA A 40 -22.77 4.16 -5.09
C ALA A 40 -22.55 5.61 -5.55
N ASP A 41 -23.40 6.09 -6.44
CA ASP A 41 -23.40 7.50 -6.86
C ASP A 41 -24.47 8.28 -6.11
N VAL A 42 -24.08 9.37 -5.46
CA VAL A 42 -25.04 10.29 -4.82
C VAL A 42 -25.78 11.06 -5.90
N VAL A 43 -27.08 10.81 -6.04
CA VAL A 43 -27.95 11.45 -7.05
C VAL A 43 -28.86 12.53 -6.45
N GLY A 44 -29.03 12.54 -5.14
CA GLY A 44 -29.79 13.57 -4.41
C GLY A 44 -29.53 13.49 -2.91
N GLY A 45 -29.81 14.57 -2.18
CA GLY A 45 -29.64 14.59 -0.74
C GLY A 45 -29.64 15.98 -0.14
N ASP A 46 -29.70 16.00 1.19
CA ASP A 46 -29.78 17.20 2.02
C ASP A 46 -28.87 17.00 3.25
N LEU A 47 -27.87 17.88 3.40
CA LEU A 47 -26.90 17.79 4.49
C LEU A 47 -27.51 18.17 5.85
N ASP A 48 -28.54 19.02 5.87
CA ASP A 48 -29.16 19.50 7.11
C ASP A 48 -30.01 18.40 7.76
N THR A 49 -30.70 17.60 6.92
CA THR A 49 -31.52 16.47 7.37
C THR A 49 -30.75 15.14 7.38
N GLY A 50 -29.60 15.09 6.71
CA GLY A 50 -28.83 13.86 6.47
C GLY A 50 -29.50 12.89 5.50
N ALA A 51 -30.51 13.35 4.76
CA ALA A 51 -31.19 12.59 3.73
C ALA A 51 -30.31 12.40 2.49
N VAL A 52 -30.40 11.24 1.86
CA VAL A 52 -29.59 10.92 0.69
C VAL A 52 -30.29 9.90 -0.21
N VAL A 53 -30.05 10.02 -1.51
CA VAL A 53 -30.47 9.07 -2.53
C VAL A 53 -29.23 8.64 -3.31
N LEU A 54 -29.03 7.33 -3.36
CA LEU A 54 -27.88 6.67 -3.96
C LEU A 54 -28.35 5.86 -5.16
N HIS A 55 -27.70 6.03 -6.31
CA HIS A 55 -27.83 5.14 -7.45
C HIS A 55 -26.84 3.98 -7.29
N LEU A 56 -27.33 2.76 -7.46
CA LEU A 56 -26.55 1.55 -7.41
C LEU A 56 -26.48 0.97 -8.83
N PRO A 57 -25.32 0.98 -9.51
CA PRO A 57 -25.18 0.63 -10.92
C PRO A 57 -25.17 -0.89 -11.12
N PHE A 58 -26.28 -1.55 -10.76
CA PHE A 58 -26.54 -2.96 -10.96
C PHE A 58 -27.65 -3.20 -11.98
N ASP A 59 -27.77 -4.44 -12.45
CA ASP A 59 -28.91 -4.88 -13.23
C ASP A 59 -30.22 -4.56 -12.50
N GLY A 60 -31.13 -3.87 -13.22
CA GLY A 60 -32.37 -3.34 -12.65
C GLY A 60 -32.29 -1.87 -12.18
N ASN A 61 -31.11 -1.24 -12.28
CA ASN A 61 -30.79 0.14 -11.86
C ASN A 61 -31.42 0.51 -10.51
N PRO A 62 -31.10 -0.22 -9.42
CA PRO A 62 -31.70 0.07 -8.14
C PRO A 62 -31.19 1.39 -7.54
N TYR A 63 -32.04 2.02 -6.74
CA TYR A 63 -31.69 3.18 -5.91
C TYR A 63 -31.95 2.89 -4.45
N LEU A 64 -31.11 3.42 -3.57
CA LEU A 64 -31.32 3.37 -2.13
C LEU A 64 -31.47 4.80 -1.60
N ALA A 65 -32.58 5.07 -0.93
CA ALA A 65 -32.79 6.30 -0.19
C ALA A 65 -32.70 6.04 1.32
N ARG A 66 -31.99 6.91 2.04
CA ARG A 66 -32.03 7.02 3.50
C ARG A 66 -32.60 8.38 3.86
N LEU A 67 -33.71 8.39 4.60
CA LEU A 67 -34.47 9.58 4.96
C LEU A 67 -34.67 9.62 6.48
N PRO A 68 -34.71 10.79 7.12
CA PRO A 68 -35.08 10.87 8.53
C PRO A 68 -36.48 10.28 8.73
N LEU A 69 -36.66 9.49 9.79
CA LEU A 69 -37.95 8.89 10.13
C LEU A 69 -38.99 9.95 10.51
N ARG A 70 -38.52 11.07 11.06
CA ARG A 70 -39.33 12.22 11.47
C ARG A 70 -38.75 13.50 10.88
N GLY A 71 -39.62 14.33 10.29
CA GLY A 71 -39.24 15.60 9.67
C GLY A 71 -39.23 15.55 8.13
N PRO A 72 -39.01 16.70 7.47
CA PRO A 72 -38.91 16.75 6.03
C PRO A 72 -37.63 16.05 5.54
N SER A 73 -37.66 15.51 4.33
CA SER A 73 -36.45 14.96 3.68
C SER A 73 -35.48 16.07 3.25
N GLY A 74 -35.99 17.27 2.95
CA GLY A 74 -35.19 18.45 2.61
C GLY A 74 -34.62 18.44 1.17
N GLY A 75 -34.29 19.63 0.69
CA GLY A 75 -33.60 19.83 -0.59
C GLY A 75 -34.35 19.30 -1.82
N ASN A 76 -33.59 18.72 -2.76
CA ASN A 76 -34.11 18.11 -3.98
C ASN A 76 -34.61 16.66 -3.78
N THR A 77 -34.45 16.10 -2.58
CA THR A 77 -34.73 14.70 -2.26
C THR A 77 -36.17 14.30 -2.58
N ASP A 78 -37.15 15.13 -2.23
CA ASP A 78 -38.57 14.85 -2.51
C ASP A 78 -38.87 14.78 -4.01
N THR A 79 -38.19 15.59 -4.82
CA THR A 79 -38.37 15.55 -6.28
C THR A 79 -37.80 14.26 -6.86
N THR A 80 -36.60 13.86 -6.42
CA THR A 80 -35.97 12.59 -6.83
C THR A 80 -36.82 11.38 -6.41
N LEU A 81 -37.34 11.37 -5.19
CA LEU A 81 -38.20 10.28 -4.71
C LEU A 81 -39.49 10.17 -5.53
N ALA A 82 -40.13 11.31 -5.84
CA ALA A 82 -41.35 11.32 -6.66
C ALA A 82 -41.12 10.82 -8.10
N GLU A 83 -39.92 11.04 -8.66
CA GLU A 83 -39.55 10.51 -9.97
C GLU A 83 -39.29 8.99 -9.92
N LEU A 84 -38.57 8.52 -8.90
CA LEU A 84 -38.31 7.11 -8.70
C LEU A 84 -39.59 6.32 -8.46
N ASP A 85 -40.51 6.83 -7.65
CA ASP A 85 -41.81 6.20 -7.34
C ASP A 85 -42.69 5.99 -8.59
N ARG A 86 -42.57 6.86 -9.60
CA ARG A 86 -43.29 6.71 -10.88
C ARG A 86 -42.72 5.64 -11.79
N THR A 87 -41.44 5.34 -11.65
CA THR A 87 -40.66 4.57 -12.64
C THR A 87 -40.10 3.26 -12.10
N HIS A 88 -40.15 3.06 -10.79
CA HIS A 88 -39.58 1.91 -10.10
C HIS A 88 -40.61 1.33 -9.12
N THR A 89 -40.46 0.04 -8.83
CA THR A 89 -41.10 -0.56 -7.66
C THR A 89 -40.30 -0.23 -6.42
N CYS A 90 -40.97 0.06 -5.30
CA CYS A 90 -40.30 0.39 -4.04
C CYS A 90 -40.65 -0.60 -2.93
N ARG A 91 -39.68 -0.83 -2.03
CA ARG A 91 -39.88 -1.49 -0.74
C ARG A 91 -39.18 -0.66 0.33
N GLU A 92 -39.82 -0.49 1.48
CA GLU A 92 -39.30 0.33 2.56
C GLU A 92 -39.22 -0.41 3.90
N TRP A 93 -38.31 0.03 4.76
CA TRP A 93 -38.25 -0.36 6.16
C TRP A 93 -37.72 0.79 7.01
N THR A 94 -37.91 0.66 8.32
CA THR A 94 -37.41 1.63 9.30
C THR A 94 -36.38 0.97 10.20
N GLN A 95 -35.33 1.71 10.55
CA GLN A 95 -34.30 1.27 11.48
C GLN A 95 -33.76 2.50 12.21
N ASP A 96 -33.76 2.43 13.53
CA ASP A 96 -33.43 3.57 14.42
C ASP A 96 -34.25 4.81 14.03
N ASP A 97 -33.62 5.97 13.90
CA ASP A 97 -34.27 7.23 13.48
C ASP A 97 -34.33 7.41 11.96
N TRP A 98 -34.17 6.35 11.17
CA TRP A 98 -34.10 6.40 9.72
C TRP A 98 -35.16 5.52 9.03
N ARG A 99 -35.67 6.04 7.91
CA ARG A 99 -36.47 5.31 6.92
C ARG A 99 -35.59 5.02 5.70
N TYR A 100 -35.54 3.76 5.31
CA TYR A 100 -34.81 3.31 4.13
C TYR A 100 -35.80 2.85 3.06
N ILE A 101 -35.55 3.24 1.82
CA ILE A 101 -36.39 2.89 0.67
C ILE A 101 -35.48 2.37 -0.44
N VAL A 102 -35.77 1.17 -0.95
CA VAL A 102 -35.10 0.62 -2.13
C VAL A 102 -36.06 0.69 -3.30
N PHE A 103 -35.62 1.34 -4.36
CA PHE A 103 -36.29 1.42 -5.64
C PHE A 103 -35.61 0.47 -6.63
N SER A 104 -36.37 -0.23 -7.45
CA SER A 104 -35.84 -1.10 -8.51
C SER A 104 -36.81 -1.19 -9.68
N ARG A 105 -36.29 -1.24 -10.92
CA ARG A 105 -37.12 -1.42 -12.13
C ARG A 105 -37.72 -2.82 -12.19
N THR A 106 -37.04 -3.80 -11.62
CA THR A 106 -37.51 -5.17 -11.48
C THR A 106 -38.06 -5.37 -10.06
N PRO A 107 -39.26 -5.93 -9.88
CA PRO A 107 -39.80 -6.21 -8.56
C PRO A 107 -38.85 -7.07 -7.73
N LEU A 108 -38.49 -6.58 -6.55
CA LEU A 108 -37.69 -7.36 -5.59
C LEU A 108 -38.56 -8.42 -4.92
N THR A 109 -38.07 -9.67 -4.90
CA THR A 109 -38.74 -10.73 -4.16
C THR A 109 -38.62 -10.49 -2.66
N ASP A 110 -39.49 -11.11 -1.85
CA ASP A 110 -39.40 -11.00 -0.39
C ASP A 110 -38.07 -11.57 0.15
N THR A 111 -37.47 -12.53 -0.56
CA THR A 111 -36.15 -13.06 -0.24
C THR A 111 -35.06 -12.02 -0.50
N ASP A 112 -35.06 -11.37 -1.67
CA ASP A 112 -34.09 -10.33 -2.03
C ASP A 112 -34.17 -9.17 -1.05
N PHE A 113 -35.38 -8.68 -0.78
CA PHE A 113 -35.62 -7.58 0.13
C PHE A 113 -35.16 -7.89 1.56
N ARG A 114 -35.42 -9.12 2.05
CA ARG A 114 -34.93 -9.58 3.35
C ARG A 114 -33.40 -9.62 3.39
N CYS A 115 -32.75 -10.12 2.34
CA CYS A 115 -31.30 -10.19 2.29
C CYS A 115 -30.66 -8.79 2.23
N ILE A 116 -31.22 -7.86 1.46
CA ILE A 116 -30.82 -6.45 1.43
C ILE A 116 -30.89 -5.85 2.83
N ARG A 117 -32.04 -5.97 3.51
CA ARG A 117 -32.22 -5.46 4.88
C ARG A 117 -31.24 -6.08 5.88
N MET A 118 -31.04 -7.40 5.82
CA MET A 118 -30.09 -8.09 6.71
C MET A 118 -28.64 -7.65 6.46
N SER A 119 -28.28 -7.39 5.20
CA SER A 119 -26.94 -6.90 4.83
C SER A 119 -26.64 -5.49 5.34
N MET A 120 -27.68 -4.70 5.63
CA MET A 120 -27.58 -3.35 6.19
C MET A 120 -27.66 -3.33 7.72
N ASN A 121 -28.31 -4.34 8.34
CA ASN A 121 -28.49 -4.46 9.79
C ASN A 121 -27.35 -5.16 10.52
N ALA A 122 -26.48 -5.86 9.79
CA ALA A 122 -25.24 -6.32 10.40
C ALA A 122 -24.50 -5.05 10.86
N ALA A 123 -24.28 -4.91 12.17
CA ALA A 123 -23.24 -4.01 12.69
C ALA A 123 -21.98 -4.15 11.82
N PRO A 124 -21.06 -3.17 11.78
CA PRO A 124 -19.76 -3.37 11.14
C PRO A 124 -18.93 -4.39 11.93
N ARG A 125 -19.43 -5.62 12.15
CA ARG A 125 -18.63 -6.80 11.97
C ARG A 125 -18.18 -6.68 10.52
N THR A 126 -16.89 -6.38 10.38
CA THR A 126 -16.05 -6.76 9.25
C THR A 126 -16.87 -7.03 8.00
N SER A 127 -16.82 -6.08 7.04
CA SER A 127 -17.15 -6.39 5.65
C SER A 127 -16.80 -7.84 5.37
N PRO A 128 -17.66 -8.67 4.76
CA PRO A 128 -17.20 -9.97 4.28
C PRO A 128 -15.99 -9.64 3.41
N ARG A 129 -14.79 -9.89 3.96
CA ARG A 129 -13.55 -9.47 3.33
C ARG A 129 -13.61 -10.11 1.96
N ALA A 130 -13.49 -9.30 0.91
CA ALA A 130 -13.20 -9.86 -0.39
C ALA A 130 -11.98 -10.75 -0.16
N ALA A 131 -12.11 -12.04 -0.45
CA ALA A 131 -11.00 -12.95 -0.29
C ALA A 131 -9.81 -12.34 -1.01
N VAL A 132 -8.64 -12.31 -0.35
CA VAL A 132 -7.41 -11.71 -0.92
C VAL A 132 -7.15 -12.25 -2.32
N PHE A 133 -7.53 -13.51 -2.54
CA PHE A 133 -7.63 -14.15 -3.83
C PHE A 133 -9.06 -14.59 -4.09
N ASP A 134 -9.66 -14.10 -5.16
CA ASP A 134 -11.05 -14.41 -5.52
C ASP A 134 -11.06 -15.36 -6.73
N PRO A 135 -11.19 -16.68 -6.52
CA PRO A 135 -11.21 -17.63 -7.63
C PRO A 135 -12.50 -17.56 -8.47
N THR A 136 -13.50 -16.78 -8.05
CA THR A 136 -14.79 -16.66 -8.76
C THR A 136 -14.71 -15.65 -9.91
N ASP A 137 -13.82 -14.67 -9.82
CA ASP A 137 -13.44 -13.78 -10.93
C ASP A 137 -12.19 -14.32 -11.63
N LYS A 138 -12.39 -15.06 -12.73
CA LYS A 138 -11.28 -15.72 -13.44
C LYS A 138 -10.22 -14.76 -13.96
N ALA A 139 -10.61 -13.59 -14.46
CA ALA A 139 -9.66 -12.64 -15.05
C ALA A 139 -8.80 -11.99 -13.95
N LEU A 140 -9.44 -11.57 -12.86
CA LEU A 140 -8.74 -11.04 -11.68
C LEU A 140 -7.85 -12.11 -11.04
N PHE A 141 -8.34 -13.34 -10.93
CA PHE A 141 -7.62 -14.44 -10.31
C PHE A 141 -6.36 -14.83 -11.09
N GLU A 142 -6.37 -14.75 -12.42
CA GLU A 142 -5.18 -14.97 -13.24
C GLU A 142 -4.07 -13.96 -12.93
N THR A 143 -4.41 -12.69 -12.77
CA THR A 143 -3.45 -11.66 -12.35
C THR A 143 -3.03 -11.84 -10.89
N GLN A 144 -3.95 -12.20 -9.99
CA GLN A 144 -3.65 -12.43 -8.58
C GLN A 144 -2.67 -13.59 -8.36
N ARG A 145 -2.78 -14.68 -9.12
CA ARG A 145 -1.85 -15.82 -9.04
C ARG A 145 -0.41 -15.50 -9.46
N GLN A 146 -0.21 -14.38 -10.15
CA GLN A 146 1.13 -13.90 -10.54
C GLN A 146 1.76 -13.00 -9.47
N ARG A 147 1.01 -12.62 -8.43
CA ARG A 147 1.52 -11.75 -7.36
C ARG A 147 2.45 -12.51 -6.42
N VAL A 148 3.37 -11.77 -5.80
CA VAL A 148 4.34 -12.31 -4.85
C VAL A 148 3.66 -12.88 -3.60
N ASP A 149 2.60 -12.25 -3.11
CA ASP A 149 1.86 -12.71 -1.93
C ASP A 149 1.22 -14.09 -2.16
N TRP A 150 0.71 -14.36 -3.37
CA TRP A 150 0.21 -15.69 -3.75
C TRP A 150 1.29 -16.76 -3.65
N GLN A 151 2.47 -16.52 -4.24
CA GLN A 151 3.58 -17.47 -4.26
C GLN A 151 4.09 -17.76 -2.84
N LEU A 152 4.23 -16.71 -2.03
CA LEU A 152 4.66 -16.86 -0.64
C LEU A 152 3.65 -17.70 0.15
N LEU A 153 2.38 -17.30 0.16
CA LEU A 153 1.31 -17.99 0.91
C LEU A 153 1.08 -19.43 0.45
N GLN A 154 1.30 -19.74 -0.83
CA GLN A 154 1.21 -21.09 -1.35
C GLN A 154 2.34 -21.99 -0.80
N ASN A 155 3.52 -21.42 -0.59
CA ASN A 155 4.74 -22.14 -0.27
C ASN A 155 5.09 -22.13 1.23
N GLY A 156 4.33 -21.38 2.04
CA GLY A 156 4.48 -21.32 3.49
C GLY A 156 4.04 -19.97 4.03
N VAL A 157 4.34 -19.74 5.31
CA VAL A 157 4.13 -18.43 5.95
C VAL A 157 5.40 -17.88 6.55
N VAL A 158 6.49 -18.65 6.54
CA VAL A 158 7.81 -18.25 7.02
C VAL A 158 8.82 -18.42 5.90
N HIS A 159 9.48 -17.33 5.52
CA HIS A 159 10.40 -17.27 4.39
C HIS A 159 11.75 -16.68 4.81
N ARG A 160 12.82 -17.27 4.30
CA ARG A 160 14.20 -16.84 4.56
C ARG A 160 14.79 -16.15 3.34
N TYR A 161 15.39 -14.99 3.54
CA TYR A 161 16.24 -14.29 2.58
C TYR A 161 17.69 -14.34 3.06
N ASP A 162 18.66 -14.36 2.14
CA ASP A 162 20.08 -14.44 2.53
C ASP A 162 20.69 -13.07 2.86
N THR A 163 20.03 -11.99 2.42
CA THR A 163 20.49 -10.62 2.63
C THR A 163 19.37 -9.75 3.14
N ARG A 164 19.74 -8.74 3.94
CA ARG A 164 18.82 -7.71 4.41
C ARG A 164 18.16 -6.95 3.26
N PHE A 165 18.92 -6.65 2.20
CA PHE A 165 18.36 -6.02 1.01
C PHE A 165 17.23 -6.85 0.39
N ALA A 166 17.43 -8.16 0.24
CA ALA A 166 16.41 -9.03 -0.32
C ALA A 166 15.15 -9.09 0.57
N LEU A 167 15.32 -9.07 1.89
CA LEU A 167 14.23 -8.96 2.87
C LEU A 167 13.48 -7.62 2.72
N ASP A 168 14.19 -6.50 2.69
CA ASP A 168 13.61 -5.15 2.60
C ASP A 168 12.85 -4.97 1.27
N THR A 169 13.40 -5.44 0.15
CA THR A 169 12.74 -5.42 -1.16
C THR A 169 11.45 -6.24 -1.16
N ALA A 170 11.48 -7.47 -0.60
CA ALA A 170 10.29 -8.30 -0.49
C ALA A 170 9.21 -7.64 0.39
N ALA A 171 9.62 -7.03 1.51
CA ALA A 171 8.71 -6.30 2.39
C ALA A 171 8.11 -5.07 1.69
N GLY A 172 8.89 -4.33 0.90
CA GLY A 172 8.41 -3.21 0.08
C GLY A 172 7.37 -3.62 -0.96
N HIS A 173 7.56 -4.76 -1.63
CA HIS A 173 6.57 -5.29 -2.57
C HIS A 173 5.26 -5.68 -1.88
N LEU A 174 5.33 -6.31 -0.70
CA LEU A 174 4.13 -6.64 0.08
C LEU A 174 3.42 -5.37 0.58
N ALA A 175 4.16 -4.33 0.98
CA ALA A 175 3.59 -3.04 1.32
C ALA A 175 2.83 -2.43 0.12
N GLY A 176 3.39 -2.51 -1.09
CA GLY A 176 2.75 -2.09 -2.34
C GLY A 176 1.45 -2.86 -2.66
N LEU A 177 1.33 -4.10 -2.17
CA LEU A 177 0.10 -4.91 -2.24
C LEU A 177 -0.90 -4.61 -1.11
N GLY A 178 -0.60 -3.65 -0.23
CA GLY A 178 -1.47 -3.21 0.86
C GLY A 178 -1.34 -4.04 2.14
N TYR A 179 -0.22 -4.75 2.34
CA TYR A 179 0.09 -5.36 3.62
C TYR A 179 0.62 -4.34 4.63
N ILE A 180 0.34 -4.56 5.91
CA ILE A 180 1.04 -3.88 7.00
C ILE A 180 2.35 -4.60 7.26
N ILE A 181 3.45 -3.86 7.22
CA ILE A 181 4.79 -4.40 7.47
C ILE A 181 5.26 -3.96 8.86
N HIS A 182 5.57 -4.92 9.71
CA HIS A 182 6.25 -4.73 10.99
C HIS A 182 7.69 -5.17 10.84
N LEU A 183 8.61 -4.21 10.72
CA LEU A 183 10.05 -4.49 10.65
C LEU A 183 10.69 -4.39 12.04
N VAL A 184 11.42 -5.43 12.44
CA VAL A 184 12.24 -5.44 13.66
C VAL A 184 13.68 -5.82 13.34
N ASP A 185 14.65 -5.18 13.99
CA ASP A 185 16.08 -5.46 13.80
C ASP A 185 16.66 -6.25 14.99
N ALA A 186 16.85 -7.54 14.77
CA ALA A 186 17.39 -8.47 15.74
C ALA A 186 18.90 -8.35 15.93
N ALA A 187 19.64 -7.66 15.03
CA ALA A 187 21.09 -7.51 15.16
C ALA A 187 21.48 -6.79 16.47
N THR A 188 20.58 -5.97 17.00
CA THR A 188 20.77 -5.21 18.24
C THR A 188 20.46 -6.00 19.51
N TRP A 189 19.86 -7.20 19.40
CA TRP A 189 19.43 -7.96 20.57
C TRP A 189 20.63 -8.55 21.32
N THR A 190 20.66 -8.35 22.63
CA THR A 190 21.68 -8.87 23.53
C THR A 190 21.17 -10.03 24.37
N ASN A 191 19.85 -10.12 24.54
CA ASN A 191 19.17 -11.14 25.33
C ASN A 191 17.71 -11.32 24.83
N LEU A 192 16.97 -12.28 25.37
CA LEU A 192 15.60 -12.58 24.95
C LEU A 192 14.57 -11.50 25.36
N ASP A 193 14.85 -10.70 26.39
CA ASP A 193 13.99 -9.58 26.77
C ASP A 193 14.00 -8.46 25.72
N ASP A 194 15.13 -8.25 25.03
CA ASP A 194 15.25 -7.31 23.92
C ASP A 194 14.35 -7.74 22.75
N MET A 195 14.32 -9.04 22.43
CA MET A 195 13.39 -9.62 21.44
C MET A 195 11.94 -9.36 21.83
N HIS A 196 11.54 -9.72 23.05
CA HIS A 196 10.17 -9.51 23.53
C HIS A 196 9.77 -8.03 23.51
N THR A 197 10.69 -7.13 23.86
CA THR A 197 10.46 -5.68 23.83
C THR A 197 10.30 -5.16 22.40
N ALA A 198 11.15 -5.59 21.48
CA ALA A 198 11.08 -5.19 20.08
C ALA A 198 9.79 -5.67 19.40
N LEU A 199 9.40 -6.94 19.62
CA LEU A 199 8.15 -7.50 19.09
C LEU A 199 6.94 -6.78 19.68
N ALA A 200 6.94 -6.52 20.99
CA ALA A 200 5.87 -5.80 21.66
C ALA A 200 5.69 -4.38 21.11
N ALA A 201 6.80 -3.68 20.86
CA ALA A 201 6.76 -2.34 20.29
C ALA A 201 6.26 -2.33 18.84
N ALA A 202 6.74 -3.26 17.99
CA ALA A 202 6.35 -3.32 16.59
C ALA A 202 4.87 -3.69 16.43
N LEU A 203 4.43 -4.76 17.09
CA LEU A 203 3.07 -5.29 16.96
C LEU A 203 2.07 -4.63 17.92
N SER A 204 2.48 -3.57 18.65
CA SER A 204 1.64 -2.84 19.59
C SER A 204 1.01 -3.74 20.68
N PHE A 205 1.81 -4.65 21.25
CA PHE A 205 1.33 -5.54 22.31
C PHE A 205 0.90 -4.76 23.56
N PRO A 206 -0.09 -5.28 24.31
CA PRO A 206 -0.60 -4.63 25.49
C PRO A 206 0.44 -4.61 26.64
N ALA A 207 0.29 -3.64 27.55
CA ALA A 207 1.20 -3.46 28.68
C ALA A 207 1.27 -4.66 29.64
N TYR A 208 0.28 -5.56 29.61
CA TYR A 208 0.27 -6.79 30.40
C TYR A 208 1.03 -7.96 29.75
N TYR A 209 1.70 -7.75 28.62
CA TYR A 209 2.46 -8.77 27.93
C TYR A 209 3.56 -9.39 28.82
N GLY A 210 3.45 -10.70 29.09
CA GLY A 210 4.26 -11.42 30.07
C GLY A 210 5.67 -11.81 29.63
N ARG A 211 6.12 -11.41 28.43
CA ARG A 211 7.49 -11.61 27.89
C ARG A 211 8.03 -13.03 28.03
N ASN A 212 7.22 -14.01 27.63
CA ASN A 212 7.59 -15.40 27.48
C ASN A 212 6.87 -15.99 26.25
N LEU A 213 7.18 -17.23 25.87
CA LEU A 213 6.63 -17.84 24.66
C LEU A 213 5.12 -18.10 24.72
N ASP A 214 4.58 -18.50 25.88
CA ASP A 214 3.14 -18.69 26.05
C ASP A 214 2.40 -17.35 25.91
N ALA A 215 2.94 -16.30 26.54
CA ALA A 215 2.41 -14.94 26.41
C ALA A 215 2.53 -14.43 24.97
N LEU A 216 3.61 -14.77 24.24
CA LEU A 216 3.80 -14.40 22.84
C LEU A 216 2.74 -15.05 21.95
N ASP A 217 2.48 -16.34 22.19
CA ASP A 217 1.45 -17.10 21.50
C ASP A 217 0.05 -16.51 21.70
N ASP A 218 -0.28 -16.12 22.94
CA ASP A 218 -1.54 -15.45 23.28
C ASP A 218 -1.70 -14.10 22.56
N VAL A 219 -0.69 -13.22 22.63
CA VAL A 219 -0.79 -11.90 22.01
C VAL A 219 -0.76 -11.95 20.48
N LEU A 220 -0.10 -12.95 19.88
CA LEU A 220 -0.12 -13.15 18.42
C LEU A 220 -1.45 -13.74 17.93
N ARG A 221 -2.18 -14.49 18.78
CA ARG A 221 -3.59 -14.84 18.48
C ARG A 221 -4.43 -13.56 18.37
N ASP A 222 -4.23 -12.60 19.25
CA ASP A 222 -4.98 -11.35 19.22
C ASP A 222 -4.64 -10.51 17.98
N VAL A 223 -3.37 -10.54 17.52
CA VAL A 223 -2.97 -9.97 16.21
C VAL A 223 -3.67 -10.70 15.07
N ALA A 224 -3.69 -12.04 15.07
CA ALA A 224 -4.37 -12.82 14.04
C ALA A 224 -5.88 -12.48 13.94
N GLU A 225 -6.50 -12.11 15.06
CA GLU A 225 -7.91 -11.73 15.18
C GLU A 225 -8.18 -10.23 14.97
N TYR A 226 -7.18 -9.43 14.59
CA TYR A 226 -7.29 -7.98 14.37
C TYR A 226 -7.58 -7.10 15.61
N HIS A 227 -7.23 -7.55 16.82
CA HIS A 227 -7.39 -6.69 18.01
C HIS A 227 -6.37 -5.56 18.06
N TYR A 228 -5.15 -5.80 17.59
CA TYR A 228 -4.06 -4.82 17.42
C TYR A 228 -2.96 -5.40 16.52
N GLY A 229 -1.94 -4.60 16.19
CA GLY A 229 -0.80 -5.05 15.37
C GLY A 229 -1.16 -5.48 13.95
N SER A 230 -2.39 -5.25 13.52
CA SER A 230 -2.95 -5.57 12.22
C SER A 230 -4.20 -4.70 12.02
N ASP A 231 -4.69 -4.64 10.78
CA ASP A 231 -5.83 -3.80 10.42
C ASP A 231 -6.76 -4.56 9.46
N PRO A 232 -8.06 -4.71 9.81
CA PRO A 232 -9.02 -5.41 8.95
C PRO A 232 -9.30 -4.70 7.61
N ASP A 233 -8.79 -3.48 7.39
CA ASP A 233 -8.88 -2.76 6.12
C ASP A 233 -7.64 -2.97 5.22
N THR A 234 -6.61 -3.67 5.70
CA THR A 234 -5.40 -4.00 4.94
C THR A 234 -5.41 -5.42 4.37
N THR A 235 -4.57 -5.68 3.37
CA THR A 235 -4.50 -6.98 2.68
C THR A 235 -4.11 -8.11 3.64
N GLY A 236 -3.18 -7.83 4.56
CA GLY A 236 -2.71 -8.76 5.58
C GLY A 236 -1.58 -8.15 6.40
N THR A 237 -0.93 -8.97 7.23
CA THR A 237 0.14 -8.52 8.13
C THR A 237 1.44 -9.28 7.85
N VAL A 238 2.57 -8.58 7.84
CA VAL A 238 3.90 -9.15 7.68
C VAL A 238 4.76 -8.77 8.88
N LEU A 239 5.40 -9.75 9.49
CA LEU A 239 6.50 -9.51 10.43
C LEU A 239 7.82 -9.79 9.71
N ALA A 240 8.61 -8.74 9.48
CA ALA A 240 9.95 -8.84 8.92
C ALA A 240 10.99 -8.74 10.05
N VAL A 241 11.88 -9.72 10.18
CA VAL A 241 12.94 -9.73 11.20
C VAL A 241 14.30 -9.67 10.51
N ALA A 242 14.94 -8.50 10.59
CA ALA A 242 16.31 -8.29 10.14
C ALA A 242 17.33 -8.85 11.15
N GLY A 243 18.49 -9.33 10.72
CA GLY A 243 19.55 -9.90 11.56
C GLY A 243 19.14 -11.16 12.34
N PHE A 244 18.27 -12.03 11.82
CA PHE A 244 17.70 -13.15 12.59
C PHE A 244 18.74 -14.15 13.13
N ASP A 245 19.91 -14.24 12.47
CA ASP A 245 21.07 -15.01 12.97
C ASP A 245 21.46 -14.63 14.40
N ARG A 246 21.23 -13.39 14.82
CA ARG A 246 21.50 -12.95 16.19
C ARG A 246 20.63 -13.70 17.20
N LEU A 247 19.34 -13.87 16.94
CA LEU A 247 18.45 -14.61 17.82
C LEU A 247 18.84 -16.10 17.84
N LEU A 248 19.17 -16.67 16.69
CA LEU A 248 19.65 -18.05 16.59
C LEU A 248 20.91 -18.30 17.42
N HIS A 249 21.81 -17.31 17.51
CA HIS A 249 23.01 -17.38 18.34
C HIS A 249 22.73 -17.19 19.85
N LEU A 250 21.75 -16.37 20.21
CA LEU A 250 21.35 -16.19 21.61
C LEU A 250 20.69 -17.47 22.16
N ASP A 251 19.70 -17.99 21.43
CA ASP A 251 19.01 -19.23 21.75
C ASP A 251 18.29 -19.78 20.52
N ARG A 252 18.89 -20.80 19.89
CA ARG A 252 18.32 -21.47 18.72
C ARG A 252 16.95 -22.09 18.99
N THR A 253 16.73 -22.65 20.18
CA THR A 253 15.47 -23.31 20.52
C THR A 253 14.36 -22.27 20.60
N THR A 254 14.61 -21.15 21.27
CA THR A 254 13.65 -20.05 21.33
C THR A 254 13.42 -19.42 19.94
N ALA A 255 14.47 -19.23 19.13
CA ALA A 255 14.33 -18.70 17.78
C ALA A 255 13.38 -19.54 16.91
N ILE A 256 13.55 -20.87 16.90
CA ILE A 256 12.69 -21.78 16.14
C ILE A 256 11.27 -21.77 16.72
N ALA A 257 11.12 -21.78 18.04
CA ALA A 257 9.80 -21.74 18.69
C ALA A 257 9.02 -20.46 18.36
N VAL A 258 9.69 -19.31 18.23
CA VAL A 258 9.06 -18.05 17.80
C VAL A 258 8.52 -18.17 16.38
N LEU A 259 9.31 -18.73 15.44
CA LEU A 259 8.85 -18.96 14.08
C LEU A 259 7.66 -19.94 14.05
N ASP A 260 7.68 -20.99 14.88
CA ASP A 260 6.60 -21.98 14.99
C ASP A 260 5.30 -21.34 15.47
N ILE A 261 5.38 -20.51 16.53
CA ILE A 261 4.24 -19.76 17.05
C ILE A 261 3.67 -18.88 15.94
N ILE A 262 4.50 -18.10 15.24
CA ILE A 262 4.02 -17.23 14.16
C ILE A 262 3.34 -18.05 13.07
N ALA A 263 3.93 -19.17 12.65
CA ALA A 263 3.35 -20.03 11.63
C ALA A 263 1.98 -20.61 12.05
N GLN A 264 1.87 -21.05 13.31
CA GLN A 264 0.62 -21.55 13.86
C GLN A 264 -0.47 -20.46 13.90
N ARG A 265 -0.10 -19.23 14.28
CA ARG A 265 -1.03 -18.10 14.33
C ARG A 265 -1.41 -17.62 12.95
N ALA A 266 -0.50 -17.63 11.99
CA ALA A 266 -0.80 -17.34 10.59
C ALA A 266 -1.79 -18.35 9.98
N ALA A 267 -1.63 -19.64 10.28
CA ALA A 267 -2.60 -20.65 9.85
C ALA A 267 -4.01 -20.41 10.46
N THR A 268 -4.07 -19.96 11.70
CA THR A 268 -5.34 -19.58 12.35
C THR A 268 -5.92 -18.30 11.72
N ALA A 269 -5.09 -17.30 11.46
CA ALA A 269 -5.45 -16.04 10.83
C ALA A 269 -6.07 -16.24 9.44
N ALA A 270 -5.60 -17.23 8.68
CA ALA A 270 -6.16 -17.59 7.37
C ALA A 270 -7.65 -17.97 7.46
N LEU A 271 -8.13 -18.53 8.58
CA LEU A 271 -9.56 -18.83 8.80
C LEU A 271 -10.42 -17.57 8.86
N PHE A 272 -9.82 -16.42 9.21
CA PHE A 272 -10.47 -15.11 9.24
C PHE A 272 -10.25 -14.31 7.95
N GLY A 273 -9.62 -14.91 6.92
CA GLY A 273 -9.20 -14.19 5.72
C GLY A 273 -8.12 -13.14 6.00
N HIS A 274 -7.28 -13.41 7.01
CA HIS A 274 -6.11 -12.61 7.39
C HIS A 274 -4.83 -13.34 6.96
N PRO A 275 -4.25 -13.02 5.81
CA PRO A 275 -2.93 -13.53 5.47
C PRO A 275 -1.90 -12.91 6.42
N MET A 276 -1.15 -13.77 7.10
CA MET A 276 0.00 -13.37 7.90
C MET A 276 1.26 -14.04 7.35
N LEU A 277 2.34 -13.27 7.21
CA LEU A 277 3.64 -13.73 6.75
C LEU A 277 4.73 -13.35 7.75
N CYS A 278 5.77 -14.16 7.82
CA CYS A 278 7.01 -13.91 8.53
C CYS A 278 8.16 -13.98 7.54
N LEU A 279 8.91 -12.89 7.41
CA LEU A 279 10.09 -12.84 6.58
C LEU A 279 11.30 -12.64 7.48
N ILE A 280 12.37 -13.40 7.25
CA ILE A 280 13.62 -13.26 8.00
C ILE A 280 14.79 -13.13 7.03
N ASP A 281 15.82 -12.35 7.37
CA ASP A 281 17.14 -12.53 6.77
C ASP A 281 18.01 -13.39 7.70
N SER A 282 18.61 -14.41 7.12
CA SER A 282 19.45 -15.34 7.87
C SER A 282 20.36 -16.10 6.91
N THR A 283 21.62 -16.19 7.28
CA THR A 283 22.60 -17.04 6.60
C THR A 283 22.58 -18.47 7.14
N ALA A 284 21.86 -18.72 8.24
CA ALA A 284 21.78 -20.02 8.86
C ALA A 284 21.00 -21.01 7.99
N ASP A 285 21.64 -22.13 7.68
CA ASP A 285 20.99 -23.28 7.10
C ASP A 285 20.32 -24.16 8.17
N GLY A 286 19.34 -24.96 7.74
CA GLY A 286 18.73 -25.97 8.60
C GLY A 286 17.83 -25.41 9.71
N LEU A 287 16.99 -24.44 9.38
CA LEU A 287 15.90 -23.97 10.27
C LEU A 287 14.83 -25.03 10.50
N GLY A 288 14.85 -26.12 9.73
CA GLY A 288 13.92 -27.24 9.86
C GLY A 288 12.54 -26.92 9.29
N SER A 289 11.56 -27.71 9.70
CA SER A 289 10.16 -27.42 9.42
C SER A 289 9.59 -26.59 10.55
N VAL A 290 9.02 -25.44 10.18
CA VAL A 290 8.34 -24.52 11.08
C VAL A 290 6.84 -24.59 10.80
N GLY A 291 6.02 -24.77 11.84
CA GLY A 291 4.57 -24.95 11.70
C GLY A 291 4.17 -26.14 10.82
N GLY A 292 5.07 -27.11 10.66
CA GLY A 292 4.88 -28.27 9.77
C GLY A 292 5.24 -28.05 8.29
N ALA A 293 5.72 -26.85 7.91
CA ALA A 293 6.19 -26.54 6.56
C ALA A 293 7.69 -26.23 6.55
N PRO A 294 8.45 -26.52 5.48
CA PRO A 294 9.85 -26.12 5.40
C PRO A 294 9.97 -24.59 5.36
N VAL A 295 10.98 -24.03 6.03
CA VAL A 295 11.35 -22.62 5.82
C VAL A 295 12.11 -22.54 4.50
N LEU A 296 11.45 -21.99 3.48
CA LEU A 296 12.02 -21.91 2.14
C LEU A 296 12.91 -20.69 2.00
N ARG A 297 14.09 -20.90 1.43
CA ARG A 297 14.95 -19.83 0.92
C ARG A 297 14.24 -19.17 -0.26
N GLN A 298 14.08 -17.87 -0.18
CA GLN A 298 13.54 -17.04 -1.25
C GLN A 298 14.67 -16.19 -1.84
N THR A 299 14.61 -16.02 -3.15
CA THR A 299 15.42 -15.00 -3.83
C THR A 299 14.47 -13.99 -4.42
N VAL A 300 14.83 -12.71 -4.33
CA VAL A 300 14.11 -11.62 -5.00
C VAL A 300 14.15 -11.80 -6.54
N SER A 301 14.90 -12.78 -7.07
CA SER A 301 14.93 -13.14 -8.49
C SER A 301 13.75 -13.99 -8.97
N GLU A 302 12.75 -14.32 -8.14
CA GLU A 302 11.56 -15.10 -8.57
C GLU A 302 10.47 -14.25 -9.27
N TYR A 303 10.77 -13.01 -9.65
CA TYR A 303 9.92 -12.25 -10.56
C TYR A 303 10.06 -12.79 -12.00
N PRO A 304 8.98 -12.91 -12.80
CA PRO A 304 9.16 -12.54 -14.20
C PRO A 304 9.74 -11.12 -14.16
N PRO A 305 10.86 -10.83 -14.88
CA PRO A 305 11.47 -9.50 -14.82
C PRO A 305 10.34 -8.48 -14.94
N ASP A 306 10.38 -7.43 -14.11
CA ASP A 306 9.42 -6.34 -14.19
C ASP A 306 9.16 -6.09 -15.67
N PRO A 307 7.89 -6.14 -16.13
CA PRO A 307 7.60 -6.09 -17.54
C PRO A 307 8.36 -4.90 -18.09
N PRO A 308 9.19 -5.09 -19.14
CA PRO A 308 10.17 -4.10 -19.51
C PRO A 308 9.45 -2.76 -19.65
N GLU A 309 9.95 -1.76 -18.92
CA GLU A 309 9.45 -0.40 -18.94
C GLU A 309 10.47 0.44 -19.71
N PRO A 310 10.50 0.30 -21.05
CA PRO A 310 11.47 0.99 -21.86
C PRO A 310 11.21 2.48 -21.79
N PHE A 311 12.29 3.25 -21.74
CA PHE A 311 12.26 4.68 -21.97
C PHE A 311 13.18 5.03 -23.14
N ASP A 312 12.85 6.14 -23.78
CA ASP A 312 13.62 6.74 -24.86
C ASP A 312 13.95 8.20 -24.52
N GLU A 313 14.55 8.90 -25.48
CA GLU A 313 14.95 10.31 -25.35
C GLU A 313 13.77 11.27 -25.09
N SER A 314 12.52 10.82 -25.11
CA SER A 314 11.38 11.64 -24.66
C SER A 314 11.25 11.73 -23.12
N THR A 315 12.06 10.95 -22.39
CA THR A 315 12.00 10.84 -20.93
C THR A 315 13.35 11.17 -20.28
N ILE A 316 13.30 11.94 -19.19
CA ILE A 316 14.43 12.13 -18.27
C ILE A 316 14.18 11.28 -17.03
N VAL A 317 15.17 10.45 -16.69
CA VAL A 317 15.20 9.66 -15.45
C VAL A 317 16.10 10.37 -14.45
N GLU A 318 15.53 10.83 -13.34
CA GLU A 318 16.23 11.50 -12.24
C GLU A 318 16.39 10.54 -11.05
N PHE A 319 17.61 10.46 -10.53
CA PHE A 319 17.93 9.78 -9.29
C PHE A 319 18.31 10.82 -8.22
N ARG A 320 17.75 10.65 -7.03
CA ARG A 320 18.05 11.45 -5.86
C ARG A 320 18.45 10.56 -4.70
N PHE A 321 19.63 10.81 -4.15
CA PHE A 321 20.10 10.18 -2.92
C PHE A 321 20.14 11.20 -1.79
N GLN A 322 19.54 10.86 -0.66
CA GLN A 322 19.53 11.68 0.53
C GLN A 322 20.58 11.22 1.53
N ILE A 323 21.36 12.16 2.07
CA ILE A 323 22.40 11.88 3.06
C ILE A 323 22.44 12.92 4.17
N PHE A 324 22.77 12.50 5.40
CA PHE A 324 23.24 13.44 6.42
C PHE A 324 24.75 13.63 6.30
N ALA A 325 25.16 14.86 6.02
CA ALA A 325 26.56 15.20 5.80
C ALA A 325 26.84 16.65 6.22
N THR A 326 28.10 16.95 6.54
CA THR A 326 28.62 18.32 6.47
C THR A 326 28.76 18.76 5.01
N PRO A 327 28.87 20.06 4.68
CA PRO A 327 29.05 20.50 3.29
C PRO A 327 30.23 19.83 2.58
N ILE A 328 31.35 19.62 3.28
CA ILE A 328 32.56 18.98 2.73
C ILE A 328 32.30 17.48 2.48
N GLU A 329 31.65 16.80 3.42
CA GLU A 329 31.27 15.40 3.27
C GLU A 329 30.28 15.19 2.11
N ALA A 330 29.34 16.13 1.91
CA ALA A 330 28.37 16.06 0.82
C ALA A 330 29.05 16.17 -0.56
N GLU A 331 30.03 17.07 -0.70
CA GLU A 331 30.86 17.17 -1.91
C GLU A 331 31.68 15.91 -2.17
N GLN A 332 32.33 15.36 -1.13
CA GLN A 332 33.08 14.11 -1.23
C GLN A 332 32.17 12.94 -1.62
N TYR A 333 30.96 12.91 -1.06
CA TYR A 333 29.95 11.93 -1.40
C TYR A 333 29.53 12.04 -2.87
N ALA A 334 29.24 13.25 -3.35
CA ALA A 334 28.87 13.47 -4.76
C ALA A 334 29.98 13.05 -5.74
N VAL A 335 31.25 13.31 -5.41
CA VAL A 335 32.39 12.86 -6.22
C VAL A 335 32.47 11.33 -6.25
N ARG A 336 32.30 10.68 -5.09
CA ARG A 336 32.33 9.21 -5.01
C ARG A 336 31.15 8.58 -5.74
N MET A 337 29.95 9.12 -5.56
CA MET A 337 28.73 8.72 -6.25
C MET A 337 28.90 8.80 -7.76
N ARG A 338 29.40 9.94 -8.26
CA ARG A 338 29.71 10.14 -9.67
C ARG A 338 30.62 9.05 -10.23
N GLY A 339 31.73 8.77 -9.55
CA GLY A 339 32.68 7.75 -10.00
C GLY A 339 32.11 6.33 -10.10
N LEU A 340 31.03 6.03 -9.36
CA LEU A 340 30.35 4.73 -9.41
C LEU A 340 29.30 4.64 -10.51
N VAL A 341 28.48 5.67 -10.64
CA VAL A 341 27.27 5.61 -11.49
C VAL A 341 27.52 6.16 -12.89
N GLU A 342 28.53 7.01 -13.10
CA GLU A 342 28.88 7.57 -14.42
C GLU A 342 29.04 6.50 -15.52
N PRO A 343 29.75 5.37 -15.30
CA PRO A 343 29.85 4.32 -16.32
C PRO A 343 28.49 3.73 -16.72
N VAL A 344 27.56 3.60 -15.78
CA VAL A 344 26.21 3.06 -16.01
C VAL A 344 25.38 4.07 -16.82
N LEU A 345 25.41 5.35 -16.42
CA LEU A 345 24.65 6.39 -17.10
C LEU A 345 25.17 6.63 -18.53
N ALA A 346 26.48 6.52 -18.74
CA ALA A 346 27.12 6.66 -20.05
C ALA A 346 26.71 5.56 -21.05
N GLU A 347 26.35 4.36 -20.56
CA GLU A 347 25.82 3.29 -21.42
C GLU A 347 24.38 3.57 -21.88
N VAL A 348 23.62 4.36 -21.11
CA VAL A 348 22.21 4.69 -21.39
C VAL A 348 22.08 5.90 -22.33
N GLY A 349 22.86 6.95 -22.12
CA GLY A 349 22.79 8.17 -22.92
C GLY A 349 23.45 9.39 -22.27
N HIS A 350 22.89 10.56 -22.54
CA HIS A 350 23.37 11.82 -21.97
C HIS A 350 22.97 11.93 -20.50
N TYR A 351 23.89 12.35 -19.64
CA TYR A 351 23.65 12.45 -18.20
C TYR A 351 24.19 13.77 -17.64
N GLN A 352 23.63 14.19 -16.51
CA GLN A 352 24.06 15.37 -15.79
C GLN A 352 23.95 15.17 -14.29
N PHE A 353 25.03 15.50 -13.58
CA PHE A 353 25.05 15.61 -12.12
C PHE A 353 24.79 17.05 -11.69
N ARG A 354 24.08 17.23 -10.59
CA ARG A 354 23.94 18.52 -9.92
C ARG A 354 24.87 18.57 -8.70
N PRO A 355 25.30 19.78 -8.28
CA PRO A 355 25.97 19.95 -6.99
C PRO A 355 25.05 19.49 -5.85
N PRO A 356 25.60 19.04 -4.70
CA PRO A 356 24.82 18.73 -3.51
C PRO A 356 23.89 19.88 -3.13
N LEU A 357 22.62 19.58 -2.90
CA LEU A 357 21.63 20.59 -2.50
C LEU A 357 21.26 20.40 -1.05
N LEU A 358 21.35 21.48 -0.27
CA LEU A 358 20.84 21.47 1.10
C LEU A 358 19.31 21.38 1.04
N THR A 359 18.76 20.36 1.69
CA THR A 359 17.31 20.14 1.72
C THR A 359 16.77 20.24 3.15
N SER A 360 15.47 20.45 3.27
CA SER A 360 14.80 20.59 4.57
C SER A 360 14.38 19.23 5.11
N VAL A 361 14.57 19.02 6.41
CA VAL A 361 14.18 17.77 7.10
C VAL A 361 12.66 17.52 7.03
N SER A 362 11.86 18.57 6.75
CA SER A 362 10.40 18.49 6.66
C SER A 362 9.86 17.80 5.40
N GLU A 363 10.67 17.56 4.36
CA GLU A 363 10.18 16.97 3.09
C GLU A 363 10.32 15.44 3.00
N GLY A 364 10.62 14.73 4.09
CA GLY A 364 10.68 13.26 4.03
C GLY A 364 10.88 12.50 5.33
N GLN A 365 10.83 13.16 6.49
CA GLN A 365 11.13 12.53 7.78
C GLN A 365 9.95 12.56 8.75
N ASN A 366 9.02 11.62 8.60
CA ASN A 366 8.36 11.01 9.74
C ASN A 366 8.98 9.62 9.92
N ASP A 367 10.14 9.56 10.58
CA ASP A 367 10.50 8.51 11.53
C ASP A 367 12.02 8.40 11.66
N GLU A 368 12.50 8.37 12.91
CA GLU A 368 13.87 8.08 13.32
C GLU A 368 14.35 6.66 12.93
N ARG A 369 13.60 5.93 12.07
CA ARG A 369 13.79 4.51 11.76
C ARG A 369 14.04 4.17 10.29
N HIS A 370 13.99 5.15 9.37
CA HIS A 370 14.27 4.93 7.94
C HIS A 370 15.68 5.38 7.52
N SER A 371 16.70 5.04 8.30
CA SER A 371 18.09 5.16 7.85
C SER A 371 18.60 3.79 7.43
N SER A 372 18.65 3.48 6.13
CA SER A 372 19.32 2.27 5.64
C SER A 372 20.81 2.27 5.98
N SER A 373 21.38 3.45 6.29
CA SER A 373 22.78 3.58 6.69
C SER A 373 23.07 3.12 8.14
N GLY A 374 22.07 3.06 9.02
CA GLY A 374 22.26 2.79 10.46
C GLY A 374 23.19 3.79 11.17
N ARG A 375 23.51 4.93 10.54
CA ARG A 375 24.47 5.91 11.07
C ARG A 375 23.77 6.89 12.01
N GLN A 376 24.36 7.06 13.19
CA GLN A 376 23.96 8.12 14.09
C GLN A 376 24.44 9.46 13.54
N ARG A 377 23.53 10.43 13.43
CA ARG A 377 23.81 11.80 12.99
C ARG A 377 24.85 12.43 13.90
N LYS A 378 25.86 13.07 13.30
CA LYS A 378 26.89 13.82 14.02
C LYS A 378 26.54 15.31 14.04
N ASP A 379 27.06 16.03 15.04
CA ASP A 379 26.88 17.46 15.16
C ASP A 379 27.36 18.20 13.89
N GLY A 380 26.54 19.11 13.38
CA GLY A 380 26.85 19.90 12.17
C GLY A 380 26.50 19.23 10.84
N GLN A 381 25.92 18.02 10.85
CA GLN A 381 25.40 17.38 9.66
C GLN A 381 23.98 17.86 9.34
N HIS A 382 23.72 18.09 8.06
CA HIS A 382 22.41 18.46 7.52
C HIS A 382 22.02 17.48 6.41
N LEU A 383 20.75 17.47 6.04
CA LEU A 383 20.25 16.63 4.96
C LEU A 383 20.63 17.28 3.61
N TYR A 384 21.29 16.50 2.76
CA TYR A 384 21.64 16.89 1.39
C TYR A 384 21.01 15.94 0.38
N ASP A 385 20.52 16.51 -0.71
CA ASP A 385 20.12 15.78 -1.91
C ASP A 385 21.31 15.72 -2.88
N ILE A 386 21.63 14.51 -3.33
CA ILE A 386 22.63 14.21 -4.36
C ILE A 386 21.86 13.76 -5.60
N ASP A 387 21.72 14.70 -6.52
CA ASP A 387 20.86 14.60 -7.69
C ASP A 387 21.66 14.34 -8.96
N PHE A 388 21.23 13.37 -9.77
CA PHE A 388 21.72 13.18 -11.13
C PHE A 388 20.62 12.63 -12.02
N ALA A 389 20.70 12.94 -13.31
CA ALA A 389 19.70 12.49 -14.27
C ALA A 389 20.33 12.03 -15.58
N VAL A 390 19.58 11.20 -16.30
CA VAL A 390 19.98 10.66 -17.61
C VAL A 390 18.81 10.74 -18.59
N ARG A 391 19.15 10.94 -19.87
CA ARG A 391 18.25 11.00 -21.01
C ARG A 391 18.86 10.17 -22.14
N GLY A 392 18.14 9.16 -22.59
CA GLY A 392 18.68 8.18 -23.55
C GLY A 392 17.73 7.02 -23.73
N HIS A 393 18.27 5.84 -24.04
CA HIS A 393 17.48 4.63 -24.27
C HIS A 393 17.83 3.57 -23.24
N GLY A 394 16.83 2.94 -22.67
CA GLY A 394 17.05 1.87 -21.71
C GLY A 394 15.77 1.29 -21.17
N ASP A 395 15.92 0.47 -20.15
CA ASP A 395 14.82 -0.05 -19.35
C ASP A 395 14.90 0.56 -17.95
N ARG A 396 13.76 1.05 -17.49
CA ARG A 396 13.65 1.80 -16.24
C ARG A 396 14.01 0.97 -15.01
N HIS A 397 13.59 -0.29 -14.97
CA HIS A 397 13.86 -1.19 -13.87
C HIS A 397 15.33 -1.59 -13.87
N VAL A 398 15.84 -2.00 -15.03
CA VAL A 398 17.26 -2.38 -15.19
C VAL A 398 18.19 -1.24 -14.78
N LEU A 399 17.90 -0.01 -15.23
CA LEU A 399 18.72 1.15 -14.87
C LEU A 399 18.65 1.46 -13.37
N GLY A 400 17.45 1.45 -12.79
CA GLY A 400 17.25 1.72 -11.36
C GLY A 400 18.01 0.71 -10.49
N ASP A 401 17.84 -0.58 -10.78
CA ASP A 401 18.50 -1.67 -10.07
C ASP A 401 20.02 -1.59 -10.24
N THR A 402 20.51 -1.34 -11.45
CA THR A 402 21.96 -1.24 -11.69
C THR A 402 22.57 -0.07 -10.93
N VAL A 403 21.90 1.09 -10.87
CA VAL A 403 22.37 2.24 -10.08
C VAL A 403 22.37 1.89 -8.59
N PHE A 404 21.29 1.29 -8.08
CA PHE A 404 21.17 0.89 -6.68
C PHE A 404 22.25 -0.12 -6.28
N ASP A 405 22.45 -1.17 -7.08
CA ASP A 405 23.43 -2.23 -6.85
C ASP A 405 24.84 -1.66 -6.81
N ARG A 406 25.20 -0.77 -7.75
CA ARG A 406 26.52 -0.13 -7.78
C ARG A 406 26.81 0.70 -6.54
N VAL A 407 25.81 1.41 -6.03
CA VAL A 407 25.95 2.23 -4.82
C VAL A 407 26.04 1.34 -3.58
N SER A 408 25.22 0.30 -3.52
CA SER A 408 25.15 -0.65 -2.41
C SER A 408 26.41 -1.52 -2.30
N ASP A 409 26.89 -2.07 -3.42
CA ASP A 409 28.13 -2.87 -3.50
C ASP A 409 29.37 -2.07 -3.09
N ALA A 410 29.34 -0.76 -3.30
CA ALA A 410 30.40 0.13 -2.89
C ALA A 410 30.32 0.55 -1.41
N ASP A 411 29.34 0.04 -0.65
CA ASP A 411 29.08 0.37 0.75
C ASP A 411 28.99 1.90 0.96
N ILE A 412 28.28 2.58 0.05
CA ILE A 412 27.95 3.99 0.18
C ILE A 412 26.61 4.11 0.88
N GLY A 413 26.63 4.35 2.19
CA GLY A 413 25.41 4.59 2.96
C GLY A 413 24.66 5.85 2.50
N PHE A 414 23.34 5.73 2.39
CA PHE A 414 22.40 6.83 2.19
C PHE A 414 21.20 6.66 3.12
N GLU A 415 20.36 7.68 3.24
CA GLU A 415 19.12 7.63 4.01
C GLU A 415 18.00 7.09 3.15
N GLN A 416 17.81 7.70 1.97
CA GLN A 416 16.76 7.34 1.02
C GLN A 416 17.24 7.55 -0.42
N MET A 417 16.68 6.77 -1.33
CA MET A 417 16.87 6.92 -2.77
C MET A 417 15.49 7.10 -3.40
N TYR A 418 15.37 8.08 -4.27
CA TYR A 418 14.18 8.29 -5.10
C TYR A 418 14.55 8.22 -6.57
N THR A 419 13.63 7.70 -7.36
CA THR A 419 13.71 7.78 -8.81
C THR A 419 12.46 8.47 -9.35
N SER A 420 12.67 9.53 -10.12
CA SER A 420 11.62 10.34 -10.73
C SER A 420 11.75 10.34 -12.25
N TYR A 421 10.63 10.52 -12.94
CA TYR A 421 10.53 10.33 -14.38
C TYR A 421 9.75 11.50 -14.98
N PHE A 422 10.38 12.18 -15.92
CA PHE A 422 9.83 13.39 -16.51
C PHE A 422 9.65 13.18 -17.99
N SER A 423 8.40 13.22 -18.44
CA SER A 423 8.01 13.08 -19.84
C SER A 423 6.82 13.99 -20.16
N GLY A 424 6.56 14.20 -21.46
CA GLY A 424 5.45 15.03 -21.94
C GLY A 424 5.46 16.43 -21.31
N LYS A 425 4.37 16.79 -20.61
CA LYS A 425 4.21 18.13 -20.02
C LYS A 425 5.16 18.45 -18.86
N TYR A 426 5.81 17.44 -18.27
CA TYR A 426 6.73 17.62 -17.14
C TYR A 426 8.21 17.63 -17.57
N LEU A 427 8.48 17.33 -18.85
CA LEU A 427 9.84 17.34 -19.39
C LEU A 427 10.52 18.73 -19.31
N PRO A 428 9.83 19.87 -19.57
CA PRO A 428 10.45 21.19 -19.46
C PRO A 428 10.99 21.48 -18.05
N ASP A 429 10.24 21.13 -17.00
CA ASP A 429 10.66 21.34 -15.60
C ASP A 429 11.92 20.54 -15.24
N ALA A 430 12.13 19.40 -15.89
CA ALA A 430 13.36 18.62 -15.74
C ALA A 430 14.52 19.22 -16.54
N LEU A 431 14.27 19.72 -17.76
CA LEU A 431 15.29 20.38 -18.58
C LEU A 431 15.79 21.69 -17.95
N ASP A 432 14.94 22.44 -17.26
CA ASP A 432 15.34 23.61 -16.48
C ASP A 432 16.32 23.24 -15.35
N ARG A 433 16.14 22.06 -14.73
CA ARG A 433 17.05 21.54 -13.70
C ARG A 433 18.30 20.88 -14.27
N TYR A 434 18.19 20.29 -15.45
CA TYR A 434 19.23 19.54 -16.16
C TYR A 434 19.42 20.04 -17.59
N PRO A 435 19.95 21.26 -17.77
CA PRO A 435 20.07 21.88 -19.09
C PRO A 435 21.01 21.13 -20.04
N LEU A 436 21.92 20.30 -19.51
CA LEU A 436 22.80 19.47 -20.35
C LEU A 436 22.06 18.30 -21.00
N LEU A 437 20.84 17.99 -20.54
CA LEU A 437 19.98 16.96 -21.12
C LEU A 437 19.05 17.50 -22.22
N ASP A 438 19.15 18.78 -22.56
CA ASP A 438 18.43 19.33 -23.70
C ASP A 438 19.15 19.01 -25.02
N LEU A 439 18.68 17.95 -25.69
CA LEU A 439 19.24 17.46 -26.95
C LEU A 439 18.98 18.41 -28.13
N GLU A 440 18.05 19.37 -27.98
CA GLU A 440 17.74 20.36 -29.02
C GLU A 440 18.55 21.66 -28.85
N ASN A 441 19.36 21.76 -27.80
CA ASN A 441 20.16 22.95 -27.53
C ASN A 441 21.47 22.98 -28.36
N PRO A 442 21.65 23.92 -29.30
CA PRO A 442 22.76 23.95 -30.25
C PRO A 442 24.14 24.30 -29.66
N GLU A 443 24.24 24.58 -28.36
CA GLU A 443 25.49 25.02 -27.71
C GLU A 443 26.35 23.89 -27.09
N GLN A 444 26.00 22.61 -27.26
CA GLN A 444 26.82 21.50 -26.74
C GLN A 444 27.80 20.90 -27.78
N PRO A 445 29.05 20.61 -27.39
CA PRO A 445 29.96 19.85 -28.24
C PRO A 445 29.47 18.40 -28.39
N ARG A 446 29.37 17.94 -29.64
CA ARG A 446 29.00 16.56 -30.00
C ARG A 446 29.99 15.53 -29.50
#